data_AF-A0A4R1RGF4-F1
#
_entry.id   AF-A0A4R1RGF4-F1
#
_cell.length_a   1.000
_cell.length_b   1.000
_cell.length_c   1.000
_cell.angle_alpha   90.00
_cell.angle_beta   90.00
_cell.angle_gamma   90.00
#
_symmetry.space_group_name_H-M   'P 1'
#
loop_
_entity.id
_entity.type
_entity.pdbx_description
1 polymer ?
#
loop_
_entity_poly.entity_id
_entity_poly.type
_entity_poly.pdbx_seq_one_letter_code
_entity_poly.pdbx_strand_id
1 'polypeptide(L)'
;MIHNNPFISITFSKVWETHFTSPKQLKTFNFIKELKFFKHPLLPFYTNVGRNLTKGVSYSLNQHQTANDYKNKAFLIYDVPQYFDIQTNTPSKHLRVKKIKQYPGFLINQKNYIDFNDYLKKTFSKSSVQKFNRYKRRLENCFNIKEKMWIGNIEKAEYDGLFNHFKVLLTKRFEDKQITNNNLNPEEWAFYKEVAFPMILEKKAALHVLYNNETPISIRLLYFSDTIIFDAITVFDIDYSKFHIGKVSIMKMLEWSFKSDYTIFDFSKGYFDYKESWSDLKYDFEYHVYYDAKSLKSIITANFISSFFKLKQYLRDKETNKKLHQITFLLKKEKSNTSEIDLAIIDEKTISYTENMLIKINGEDVNYAFLKKHAYDFLFLTSEHVDDLKLFKINGINTNTHYLIKGKNNQVVLSSINS
;
A
#
# COMPACT_ATOMS: atom_id res chain seq x y z
N MET A 1 -23.89 -6.47 -6.00
CA MET A 1 -22.86 -7.30 -6.67
C MET A 1 -21.89 -6.37 -7.35
N ILE A 2 -20.58 -6.63 -7.25
CA ILE A 2 -19.57 -5.81 -7.93
C ILE A 2 -19.26 -6.44 -9.29
N HIS A 3 -19.55 -5.71 -10.36
CA HIS A 3 -19.23 -6.14 -11.71
C HIS A 3 -17.72 -6.01 -12.00
N ASN A 4 -17.18 -6.96 -12.77
CA ASN A 4 -15.76 -7.03 -13.13
C ASN A 4 -14.82 -6.93 -11.92
N ASN A 5 -15.14 -7.61 -10.82
CA ASN A 5 -14.26 -7.65 -9.65
C ASN A 5 -12.86 -8.19 -10.06
N PRO A 6 -11.78 -7.42 -9.85
CA PRO A 6 -10.46 -7.73 -10.40
C PRO A 6 -9.84 -8.99 -9.77
N PHE A 7 -10.21 -9.29 -8.52
CA PHE A 7 -9.65 -10.38 -7.72
C PHE A 7 -10.25 -11.75 -8.05
N ILE A 8 -11.32 -11.79 -8.85
CA ILE A 8 -11.92 -13.04 -9.37
C ILE A 8 -11.70 -13.18 -10.88
N SER A 9 -10.92 -12.29 -11.49
CA SER A 9 -10.60 -12.34 -12.91
C SER A 9 -9.81 -13.61 -13.26
N ILE A 10 -9.89 -14.03 -14.53
CA ILE A 10 -9.16 -15.19 -15.06
C ILE A 10 -7.65 -15.00 -14.82
N THR A 11 -7.13 -13.81 -15.15
CA THR A 11 -5.72 -13.44 -15.04
C THR A 11 -5.24 -13.51 -13.60
N PHE A 12 -5.94 -12.84 -12.67
CA PHE A 12 -5.60 -12.89 -11.25
C PHE A 12 -5.59 -14.34 -10.74
N SER A 13 -6.64 -15.10 -11.06
CA SER A 13 -6.77 -16.48 -10.59
C SER A 13 -5.68 -17.41 -11.11
N LYS A 14 -5.30 -17.27 -12.39
CA LYS A 14 -4.29 -18.12 -13.03
C LYS A 14 -2.88 -17.85 -12.50
N VAL A 15 -2.54 -16.57 -12.34
CA VAL A 15 -1.24 -16.20 -11.75
C VAL A 15 -1.21 -16.62 -10.29
N TRP A 16 -2.30 -16.42 -9.54
CA TRP A 16 -2.36 -16.86 -8.14
C TRP A 16 -2.21 -18.38 -8.00
N GLU A 17 -2.84 -19.16 -8.88
CA GLU A 17 -2.70 -20.63 -8.89
C GLU A 17 -1.23 -21.05 -9.05
N THR A 18 -0.50 -20.38 -9.95
CA THR A 18 0.91 -20.68 -10.28
C THR A 18 1.85 -20.43 -9.10
N HIS A 19 1.56 -19.42 -8.28
CA HIS A 19 2.39 -19.07 -7.13
C HIS A 19 2.08 -19.91 -5.88
N PHE A 20 0.80 -20.13 -5.57
CA PHE A 20 0.41 -20.60 -4.23
C PHE A 20 -0.19 -22.00 -4.17
N THR A 21 -0.39 -22.66 -5.31
CA THR A 21 -0.99 -24.01 -5.37
C THR A 21 -0.32 -24.87 -6.43
N SER A 22 -0.53 -26.19 -6.39
CA SER A 22 -0.14 -27.04 -7.52
C SER A 22 -1.14 -26.90 -8.67
N PRO A 23 -0.70 -27.05 -9.94
CA PRO A 23 -1.59 -26.94 -11.09
C PRO A 23 -2.81 -27.87 -11.00
N LYS A 24 -3.97 -27.38 -11.45
CA LYS A 24 -5.25 -28.13 -11.53
C LYS A 24 -5.90 -28.46 -10.18
N GLN A 25 -5.54 -27.75 -9.11
CA GLN A 25 -6.20 -27.91 -7.80
C GLN A 25 -7.45 -27.04 -7.64
N LEU A 26 -7.68 -26.09 -8.55
CA LEU A 26 -8.83 -25.20 -8.49
C LEU A 26 -10.13 -25.94 -8.85
N LYS A 27 -11.16 -25.69 -8.06
CA LYS A 27 -12.51 -26.22 -8.20
C LYS A 27 -13.53 -25.10 -8.24
N THR A 28 -14.53 -25.26 -9.08
CA THR A 28 -15.74 -24.44 -9.09
C THR A 28 -16.88 -25.20 -8.43
N PHE A 29 -17.85 -24.47 -7.89
CA PHE A 29 -19.03 -25.07 -7.28
C PHE A 29 -20.29 -24.34 -7.74
N ASN A 30 -21.29 -25.07 -8.19
CA ASN A 30 -22.55 -24.58 -8.75
C ASN A 30 -23.38 -23.77 -7.75
N PHE A 31 -23.25 -24.01 -6.43
CA PHE A 31 -23.99 -23.24 -5.42
C PHE A 31 -23.53 -21.77 -5.31
N ILE A 32 -22.35 -21.43 -5.80
CA ILE A 32 -21.75 -20.10 -5.68
C ILE A 32 -21.11 -19.69 -7.00
N LYS A 33 -21.58 -18.58 -7.56
CA LYS A 33 -21.08 -18.08 -8.84
C LYS A 33 -19.73 -17.40 -8.67
N GLU A 34 -18.96 -17.35 -9.76
CA GLU A 34 -17.75 -16.54 -9.94
C GLU A 34 -16.52 -16.93 -9.12
N LEU A 35 -16.68 -17.62 -7.99
CA LEU A 35 -15.56 -18.03 -7.15
C LEU A 35 -14.98 -19.38 -7.56
N LYS A 36 -13.64 -19.40 -7.62
CA LYS A 36 -12.84 -20.63 -7.64
C LYS A 36 -12.30 -20.90 -6.26
N PHE A 37 -12.17 -22.17 -5.93
CA PHE A 37 -11.71 -22.62 -4.63
C PHE A 37 -10.60 -23.66 -4.76
N PHE A 38 -9.75 -23.77 -3.77
CA PHE A 38 -8.84 -24.90 -3.61
C PHE A 38 -9.10 -25.55 -2.24
N LYS A 39 -8.77 -26.84 -2.12
CA LYS A 39 -8.96 -27.57 -0.86
C LYS A 39 -7.82 -27.23 0.09
N HIS A 40 -8.12 -26.96 1.35
CA HIS A 40 -7.09 -26.76 2.36
C HIS A 40 -6.24 -28.05 2.49
N PRO A 41 -4.89 -27.96 2.55
CA PRO A 41 -4.03 -29.14 2.53
C PRO A 41 -4.29 -30.13 3.66
N LEU A 42 -4.56 -29.61 4.87
CA LEU A 42 -4.69 -30.42 6.09
C LEU A 42 -6.10 -30.51 6.68
N LEU A 43 -7.02 -29.64 6.27
CA LEU A 43 -8.31 -29.47 6.93
C LEU A 43 -9.44 -29.65 5.91
N PRO A 44 -10.61 -30.14 6.32
CA PRO A 44 -11.65 -30.55 5.38
C PRO A 44 -12.53 -29.37 4.92
N PHE A 45 -11.93 -28.28 4.45
CA PHE A 45 -12.63 -27.14 3.87
C PHE A 45 -11.96 -26.63 2.59
N TYR A 46 -12.70 -25.79 1.88
CA TYR A 46 -12.26 -25.13 0.66
C TYR A 46 -12.06 -23.64 0.92
N THR A 47 -11.13 -23.01 0.21
CA THR A 47 -10.83 -21.58 0.33
C THR A 47 -10.85 -20.91 -1.02
N ASN A 48 -11.38 -19.69 -1.11
CA ASN A 48 -11.37 -18.93 -2.36
C ASN A 48 -9.94 -18.65 -2.83
N VAL A 49 -9.75 -18.68 -4.15
CA VAL A 49 -8.54 -18.18 -4.81
C VAL A 49 -8.25 -16.75 -4.37
N GLY A 50 -6.97 -16.41 -4.19
CA GLY A 50 -6.53 -15.12 -3.69
C GLY A 50 -6.40 -15.04 -2.17
N ARG A 51 -7.22 -15.78 -1.40
CA ARG A 51 -7.22 -15.75 0.07
C ARG A 51 -7.17 -14.31 0.61
N ASN A 52 -6.18 -14.00 1.45
CA ASN A 52 -5.91 -12.70 2.05
C ASN A 52 -5.16 -11.71 1.13
N LEU A 53 -4.82 -12.08 -0.11
CA LEU A 53 -4.21 -11.17 -1.09
C LEU A 53 -5.25 -10.39 -1.89
N THR A 54 -6.53 -10.76 -1.75
CA THR A 54 -7.63 -9.98 -2.30
C THR A 54 -7.90 -8.72 -1.45
N LYS A 55 -8.45 -7.69 -2.08
CA LYS A 55 -8.79 -6.41 -1.40
C LYS A 55 -10.30 -6.18 -1.33
N GLY A 56 -11.09 -7.16 -1.74
CA GLY A 56 -12.54 -7.15 -1.70
C GLY A 56 -13.12 -8.15 -2.69
N VAL A 57 -13.69 -9.26 -2.20
CA VAL A 57 -14.32 -10.29 -3.03
C VAL A 57 -15.84 -10.15 -2.98
N SER A 58 -16.47 -10.12 -4.14
CA SER A 58 -17.92 -10.21 -4.32
C SER A 58 -18.28 -11.57 -4.90
N TYR A 59 -19.48 -12.06 -4.60
CA TYR A 59 -20.01 -13.30 -5.16
C TYR A 59 -21.54 -13.31 -5.07
N SER A 60 -22.17 -14.26 -5.74
CA SER A 60 -23.61 -14.54 -5.57
C SER A 60 -23.88 -16.02 -5.36
N LEU A 61 -24.90 -16.32 -4.56
CA LEU A 61 -25.39 -17.68 -4.41
C LEU A 61 -26.32 -18.04 -5.57
N ASN A 62 -26.22 -19.29 -6.01
CA ASN A 62 -27.15 -19.86 -6.95
C ASN A 62 -28.52 -20.08 -6.26
N GLN A 63 -29.56 -19.49 -6.85
CA GLN A 63 -30.92 -19.53 -6.34
C GLN A 63 -31.74 -20.74 -6.85
N HIS A 64 -31.11 -21.66 -7.61
CA HIS A 64 -31.73 -22.92 -8.01
C HIS A 64 -31.59 -23.97 -6.90
N GLN A 65 -32.70 -24.60 -6.49
CA GLN A 65 -32.72 -25.65 -5.45
C GLN A 65 -31.84 -26.87 -5.78
N THR A 66 -31.52 -27.08 -7.05
CA THR A 66 -30.69 -28.19 -7.54
C THR A 66 -29.20 -28.01 -7.26
N ALA A 67 -28.74 -26.80 -6.92
CA ALA A 67 -27.34 -26.51 -6.64
C ALA A 67 -26.91 -27.07 -5.27
N ASN A 68 -26.59 -28.37 -5.24
CA ASN A 68 -26.36 -29.17 -4.03
C ASN A 68 -24.92 -29.67 -3.84
N ASP A 69 -23.98 -29.14 -4.62
CA ASP A 69 -22.59 -29.57 -4.60
C ASP A 69 -21.79 -29.03 -3.38
N TYR A 70 -22.40 -28.17 -2.55
CA TYR A 70 -21.93 -27.82 -1.20
C TYR A 70 -22.09 -28.95 -0.17
N LYS A 71 -22.91 -29.97 -0.45
CA LYS A 71 -23.21 -31.05 0.51
C LYS A 71 -21.93 -31.69 1.06
N ASN A 72 -21.93 -31.94 2.37
CA ASN A 72 -20.80 -32.49 3.14
C ASN A 72 -19.50 -31.66 3.10
N LYS A 73 -19.56 -30.36 2.80
CA LYS A 73 -18.40 -29.48 2.69
C LYS A 73 -18.56 -28.21 3.53
N ALA A 74 -17.41 -27.60 3.82
CA ALA A 74 -17.30 -26.24 4.34
C ALA A 74 -16.42 -25.39 3.42
N PHE A 75 -16.74 -24.11 3.32
CA PHE A 75 -16.07 -23.15 2.44
C PHE A 75 -15.76 -21.89 3.25
N LEU A 76 -14.52 -21.41 3.16
CA LEU A 76 -14.05 -20.17 3.75
C LEU A 76 -13.77 -19.17 2.62
N ILE A 77 -14.49 -18.06 2.63
CA ILE A 77 -14.31 -16.94 1.70
C ILE A 77 -13.67 -15.80 2.46
N TYR A 78 -12.50 -15.40 2.02
CA TYR A 78 -11.73 -14.29 2.57
C TYR A 78 -12.18 -12.96 1.97
N ASP A 79 -11.91 -11.90 2.74
CA ASP A 79 -11.96 -10.50 2.34
C ASP A 79 -13.26 -10.07 1.63
N VAL A 80 -14.41 -10.35 2.24
CA VAL A 80 -15.71 -9.87 1.76
C VAL A 80 -16.02 -8.51 2.43
N PRO A 81 -15.99 -7.38 1.71
CA PRO A 81 -16.35 -6.09 2.29
C PRO A 81 -17.84 -6.06 2.67
N GLN A 82 -18.16 -5.61 3.87
CA GLN A 82 -19.54 -5.50 4.34
C GLN A 82 -20.40 -4.63 3.40
N TYR A 83 -19.84 -3.56 2.84
CA TYR A 83 -20.56 -2.64 1.96
C TYR A 83 -20.91 -3.23 0.58
N PHE A 84 -20.38 -4.42 0.22
CA PHE A 84 -20.82 -5.13 -0.99
C PHE A 84 -22.24 -5.70 -0.86
N ASP A 85 -22.79 -5.71 0.36
CA ASP A 85 -24.14 -6.17 0.71
C ASP A 85 -24.50 -7.52 0.06
N ILE A 86 -23.64 -8.51 0.30
CA ILE A 86 -23.81 -9.84 -0.30
C ILE A 86 -25.07 -10.50 0.27
N GLN A 87 -26.02 -10.78 -0.62
CA GLN A 87 -27.23 -11.52 -0.31
C GLN A 87 -26.89 -12.98 0.01
N THR A 88 -26.99 -13.34 1.28
CA THR A 88 -26.64 -14.68 1.77
C THR A 88 -27.84 -15.63 1.88
N ASN A 89 -29.03 -15.15 1.52
CA ASN A 89 -30.23 -15.97 1.49
C ASN A 89 -30.11 -17.05 0.41
N THR A 90 -30.54 -18.26 0.75
CA THR A 90 -30.45 -19.43 -0.13
C THR A 90 -31.76 -20.22 -0.07
N PRO A 91 -32.19 -20.83 -1.19
CA PRO A 91 -33.36 -21.71 -1.20
C PRO A 91 -33.13 -22.99 -0.37
N SER A 92 -31.88 -23.37 -0.14
CA SER A 92 -31.56 -24.56 0.64
C SER A 92 -31.66 -24.27 2.14
N LYS A 93 -32.52 -25.03 2.84
CA LYS A 93 -32.59 -24.99 4.33
C LYS A 93 -31.31 -25.50 5.01
N HIS A 94 -30.39 -26.11 4.28
CA HIS A 94 -29.18 -26.76 4.83
C HIS A 94 -27.91 -25.96 4.60
N LEU A 95 -27.84 -25.14 3.57
CA LEU A 95 -26.69 -24.26 3.37
C LEU A 95 -26.78 -23.09 4.35
N ARG A 96 -25.86 -23.01 5.30
CA ARG A 96 -25.78 -21.92 6.28
C ARG A 96 -24.48 -21.16 6.13
N VAL A 97 -24.47 -19.91 6.58
CA VAL A 97 -23.29 -19.04 6.57
C VAL A 97 -22.98 -18.53 7.98
N LYS A 98 -21.70 -18.39 8.31
CA LYS A 98 -21.22 -17.58 9.43
C LYS A 98 -20.41 -16.41 8.86
N LYS A 99 -20.78 -15.19 9.21
CA LYS A 99 -20.00 -13.99 8.91
C LYS A 99 -19.10 -13.66 10.09
N ILE A 100 -17.82 -13.46 9.84
CA ILE A 100 -16.81 -13.23 10.88
C ILE A 100 -16.09 -11.93 10.55
N LYS A 101 -16.33 -10.90 11.36
CA LYS A 101 -15.62 -9.62 11.28
C LYS A 101 -14.11 -9.83 11.38
N GLN A 102 -13.36 -9.12 10.53
CA GLN A 102 -11.91 -9.08 10.49
C GLN A 102 -11.41 -7.63 10.57
N TYR A 103 -10.67 -7.17 9.57
CA TYR A 103 -10.02 -5.86 9.55
C TYR A 103 -11.03 -4.76 9.22
N PRO A 104 -10.87 -3.55 9.78
CA PRO A 104 -11.58 -2.39 9.26
C PRO A 104 -11.06 -2.06 7.85
N GLY A 105 -11.98 -1.66 6.98
CA GLY A 105 -11.73 -0.99 5.72
C GLY A 105 -12.26 0.44 5.75
N PHE A 106 -11.77 1.25 4.82
CA PHE A 106 -12.05 2.68 4.76
C PHE A 106 -12.23 3.09 3.30
N LEU A 107 -13.28 3.82 2.98
CA LEU A 107 -13.54 4.28 1.61
C LEU A 107 -14.05 5.71 1.56
N ILE A 108 -14.02 6.27 0.36
CA ILE A 108 -14.70 7.52 -0.01
C ILE A 108 -15.81 7.15 -0.99
N ASN A 109 -17.05 7.45 -0.66
CA ASN A 109 -18.15 7.41 -1.62
C ASN A 109 -18.19 8.75 -2.37
N GLN A 110 -17.62 8.77 -3.58
CA GLN A 110 -17.45 9.99 -4.36
C GLN A 110 -18.78 10.62 -4.76
N LYS A 111 -19.87 9.86 -4.79
CA LYS A 111 -21.23 10.38 -5.08
C LYS A 111 -21.74 11.37 -4.03
N ASN A 112 -21.14 11.40 -2.84
CA ASN A 112 -21.49 12.33 -1.77
C ASN A 112 -20.96 13.77 -2.02
N TYR A 113 -20.17 13.95 -3.08
CA TYR A 113 -19.42 15.17 -3.35
C TYR A 113 -19.58 15.60 -4.80
N ILE A 114 -19.52 16.90 -5.04
CA ILE A 114 -19.58 17.47 -6.41
C ILE A 114 -18.25 17.23 -7.13
N ASP A 115 -17.14 17.50 -6.44
CA ASP A 115 -15.79 17.33 -6.94
C ASP A 115 -14.81 17.15 -5.78
N PHE A 116 -13.52 17.04 -6.10
CA PHE A 116 -12.45 16.91 -5.10
C PHE A 116 -12.36 18.10 -4.13
N ASN A 117 -12.66 19.33 -4.59
CA ASN A 117 -12.59 20.52 -3.75
C ASN A 117 -13.75 20.57 -2.74
N ASP A 118 -14.95 20.17 -3.16
CA ASP A 118 -16.11 19.98 -2.30
C ASP A 118 -15.83 18.91 -1.24
N TYR A 119 -15.26 17.77 -1.65
CA TYR A 119 -14.79 16.74 -0.72
C TYR A 119 -13.82 17.30 0.33
N LEU A 120 -12.77 18.02 -0.08
CA LEU A 120 -11.79 18.57 0.86
C LEU A 120 -12.45 19.52 1.87
N LYS A 121 -13.39 20.37 1.43
CA LYS A 121 -14.08 21.35 2.29
C LYS A 121 -15.04 20.69 3.27
N LYS A 122 -15.71 19.60 2.87
CA LYS A 122 -16.64 18.85 3.72
C LYS A 122 -15.93 17.93 4.70
N THR A 123 -14.78 17.36 4.31
CA THR A 123 -14.04 16.39 5.12
C THR A 123 -13.04 17.04 6.08
N PHE A 124 -12.43 18.17 5.69
CA PHE A 124 -11.36 18.80 6.46
C PHE A 124 -11.65 20.26 6.82
N SER A 125 -11.05 20.72 7.92
CA SER A 125 -11.10 22.13 8.29
C SER A 125 -10.42 23.03 7.24
N LYS A 126 -10.88 24.29 7.13
CA LYS A 126 -10.28 25.30 6.23
C LYS A 126 -8.76 25.42 6.41
N SER A 127 -8.27 25.37 7.64
CA SER A 127 -6.83 25.43 7.94
C SER A 127 -6.08 24.19 7.44
N SER A 128 -6.66 23.00 7.56
CA SER A 128 -6.09 21.75 7.04
C SER A 128 -6.00 21.77 5.52
N VAL A 129 -7.08 22.19 4.84
CA VAL A 129 -7.12 22.32 3.38
C VAL A 129 -6.04 23.30 2.89
N GLN A 130 -5.90 24.46 3.54
CA GLN A 130 -4.82 25.41 3.23
C GLN A 130 -3.43 24.81 3.43
N LYS A 131 -3.25 24.00 4.49
CA LYS A 131 -1.98 23.32 4.77
C LYS A 131 -1.64 22.31 3.67
N PHE A 132 -2.60 21.51 3.25
CA PHE A 132 -2.46 20.53 2.19
C PHE A 132 -2.05 21.18 0.86
N ASN A 133 -2.76 22.25 0.47
CA ASN A 133 -2.41 23.03 -0.73
C ASN A 133 -1.01 23.65 -0.63
N ARG A 134 -0.60 24.11 0.56
CA ARG A 134 0.76 24.62 0.78
C ARG A 134 1.82 23.53 0.60
N TYR A 135 1.57 22.32 1.08
CA TYR A 135 2.49 21.19 0.91
C TYR A 135 2.64 20.80 -0.56
N LYS A 136 1.51 20.68 -1.28
CA LYS A 136 1.50 20.42 -2.72
C LYS A 136 2.32 21.48 -3.48
N ARG A 137 2.00 22.77 -3.28
CA ARG A 137 2.73 23.88 -3.92
C ARG A 137 4.20 23.92 -3.53
N ARG A 138 4.55 23.63 -2.28
CA ARG A 138 5.95 23.61 -1.83
C ARG A 138 6.74 22.51 -2.54
N LEU A 139 6.16 21.32 -2.69
CA LEU A 139 6.78 20.22 -3.44
C LEU A 139 6.96 20.60 -4.92
N GLU A 140 5.91 21.09 -5.57
CA GLU A 140 5.91 21.48 -6.99
C GLU A 140 6.82 22.69 -7.28
N ASN A 141 7.04 23.57 -6.29
CA ASN A 141 7.97 24.70 -6.42
C ASN A 141 9.43 24.30 -6.22
N CYS A 142 9.71 23.21 -5.49
CA CYS A 142 11.07 22.78 -5.19
C CYS A 142 11.57 21.69 -6.15
N PHE A 143 10.67 21.01 -6.87
CA PHE A 143 11.00 19.83 -7.67
C PHE A 143 10.18 19.78 -8.96
N ASN A 144 10.75 19.10 -9.96
CA ASN A 144 10.10 18.85 -11.24
C ASN A 144 9.10 17.69 -11.14
N ILE A 145 7.96 17.95 -10.50
CA ILE A 145 6.96 16.93 -10.22
C ILE A 145 6.13 16.60 -11.47
N LYS A 146 6.11 15.32 -11.84
CA LYS A 146 5.22 14.78 -12.88
C LYS A 146 4.33 13.68 -12.30
N GLU A 147 3.08 13.62 -12.72
CA GLU A 147 2.13 12.59 -12.34
C GLU A 147 1.80 11.72 -13.54
N LYS A 148 1.76 10.39 -13.37
CA LYS A 148 1.35 9.47 -14.42
C LYS A 148 0.50 8.33 -13.86
N MET A 149 -0.60 8.05 -14.55
CA MET A 149 -1.41 6.85 -14.35
C MET A 149 -1.08 5.84 -15.45
N TRP A 150 -0.36 4.78 -15.10
CA TRP A 150 -0.06 3.69 -16.02
C TRP A 150 -1.20 2.67 -16.01
N ILE A 151 -2.12 2.81 -16.97
CA ILE A 151 -3.28 1.94 -17.17
C ILE A 151 -3.46 1.63 -18.67
N GLY A 152 -3.67 0.36 -19.01
CA GLY A 152 -3.91 -0.11 -20.38
C GLY A 152 -2.68 -0.14 -21.30
N ASN A 153 -1.69 0.72 -21.08
CA ASN A 153 -0.47 0.77 -21.88
C ASN A 153 0.76 1.05 -21.00
N ILE A 154 1.69 0.11 -20.99
CA ILE A 154 3.02 0.25 -20.39
C ILE A 154 3.96 -0.77 -21.04
N GLU A 155 5.16 -0.33 -21.42
CA GLU A 155 6.18 -1.25 -21.92
C GLU A 155 6.71 -2.14 -20.80
N LYS A 156 7.08 -3.38 -21.14
CA LYS A 156 7.53 -4.34 -20.14
C LYS A 156 8.78 -3.85 -19.37
N ALA A 157 9.74 -3.26 -20.07
CA ALA A 157 10.96 -2.72 -19.46
C ALA A 157 10.65 -1.60 -18.45
N GLU A 158 9.77 -0.67 -18.83
CA GLU A 158 9.31 0.42 -17.96
C GLU A 158 8.57 -0.14 -16.72
N TYR A 159 7.66 -1.09 -16.93
CA TYR A 159 6.97 -1.78 -15.85
C TYR A 159 7.96 -2.43 -14.87
N ASP A 160 8.93 -3.19 -15.39
CA ASP A 160 9.91 -3.89 -14.56
C ASP A 160 10.79 -2.91 -13.78
N GLY A 161 11.19 -1.79 -14.41
CA GLY A 161 11.90 -0.69 -13.75
C GLY A 161 11.10 -0.09 -12.60
N LEU A 162 9.83 0.27 -12.84
CA LEU A 162 8.94 0.83 -11.83
C LEU A 162 8.69 -0.15 -10.68
N PHE A 163 8.42 -1.42 -10.96
CA PHE A 163 8.13 -2.41 -9.92
C PHE A 163 9.39 -2.75 -9.10
N ASN A 164 10.57 -2.74 -9.71
CA ASN A 164 11.83 -2.86 -8.97
C ASN A 164 12.05 -1.65 -8.06
N HIS A 165 11.83 -0.43 -8.56
CA HIS A 165 11.93 0.79 -7.76
C HIS A 165 10.89 0.83 -6.64
N PHE A 166 9.68 0.33 -6.88
CA PHE A 166 8.64 0.16 -5.86
C PHE A 166 9.15 -0.69 -4.70
N LYS A 167 9.81 -1.82 -4.98
CA LYS A 167 10.41 -2.68 -3.95
C LYS A 167 11.46 -1.92 -3.14
N VAL A 168 12.32 -1.14 -3.79
CA VAL A 168 13.35 -0.32 -3.13
C VAL A 168 12.73 0.67 -2.15
N LEU A 169 11.72 1.44 -2.58
CA LEU A 169 11.04 2.40 -1.70
C LEU A 169 10.32 1.72 -0.54
N LEU A 170 9.72 0.54 -0.77
CA LEU A 170 9.07 -0.23 0.28
C LEU A 170 10.09 -0.68 1.32
N THR A 171 11.20 -1.30 0.90
CA THR A 171 12.28 -1.72 1.80
C THR A 171 12.83 -0.54 2.61
N LYS A 172 13.18 0.57 1.94
CA LYS A 172 13.67 1.80 2.58
C LYS A 172 12.73 2.29 3.67
N ARG A 173 11.42 2.28 3.41
CA ARG A 173 10.39 2.70 4.38
C ARG A 173 10.27 1.75 5.58
N PHE A 174 10.50 0.44 5.40
CA PHE A 174 10.38 -0.53 6.48
C PHE A 174 11.60 -0.57 7.39
N GLU A 175 12.79 -0.37 6.82
CA GLU A 175 14.03 -0.18 7.57
C GLU A 175 13.91 1.04 8.48
N ASP A 176 13.48 2.20 7.95
CA ASP A 176 13.24 3.44 8.72
C ASP A 176 12.25 3.23 9.87
N LYS A 177 11.18 2.45 9.63
CA LYS A 177 10.16 2.19 10.65
C LYS A 177 10.49 1.06 11.62
N GLN A 178 11.55 0.30 11.38
CA GLN A 178 11.92 -0.88 12.16
C GLN A 178 10.76 -1.90 12.31
N ILE A 179 9.91 -2.02 11.28
CA ILE A 179 8.76 -2.94 11.28
C ILE A 179 8.84 -3.93 10.12
N THR A 180 8.43 -5.18 10.37
CA THR A 180 8.20 -6.17 9.32
C THR A 180 6.85 -5.93 8.65
N ASN A 181 6.79 -5.91 7.32
CA ASN A 181 5.53 -5.85 6.57
C ASN A 181 5.34 -7.09 5.69
N ASN A 182 4.12 -7.64 5.70
CA ASN A 182 3.74 -8.79 4.90
C ASN A 182 3.93 -8.56 3.39
N ASN A 183 3.79 -7.32 2.90
CA ASN A 183 4.00 -6.96 1.49
C ASN A 183 5.45 -7.19 1.00
N LEU A 184 6.42 -7.38 1.91
CA LEU A 184 7.79 -7.75 1.57
C LEU A 184 8.03 -9.27 1.59
N ASN A 185 7.01 -10.09 1.87
CA ASN A 185 7.13 -11.53 1.70
C ASN A 185 7.56 -11.82 0.24
N PRO A 186 8.69 -12.52 0.02
CA PRO A 186 9.23 -12.71 -1.32
C PRO A 186 8.26 -13.38 -2.30
N GLU A 187 7.47 -14.34 -1.82
CA GLU A 187 6.47 -15.08 -2.60
C GLU A 187 5.28 -14.15 -2.95
N GLU A 188 4.76 -13.39 -1.97
CA GLU A 188 3.69 -12.42 -2.24
C GLU A 188 4.14 -11.30 -3.19
N TRP A 189 5.36 -10.80 -3.04
CA TRP A 189 5.90 -9.77 -3.91
C TRP A 189 6.11 -10.27 -5.35
N ALA A 190 6.62 -11.50 -5.50
CA ALA A 190 6.74 -12.14 -6.81
C ALA A 190 5.38 -12.27 -7.48
N PHE A 191 4.35 -12.70 -6.74
CA PHE A 191 2.98 -12.73 -7.22
C PHE A 191 2.49 -11.33 -7.66
N TYR A 192 2.67 -10.29 -6.85
CA TYR A 192 2.24 -8.94 -7.21
C TYR A 192 2.93 -8.42 -8.48
N LYS A 193 4.24 -8.67 -8.63
CA LYS A 193 5.02 -8.31 -9.82
C LYS A 193 4.57 -9.09 -11.06
N GLU A 194 4.18 -10.34 -10.92
CA GLU A 194 3.72 -11.12 -12.06
C GLU A 194 2.28 -10.75 -12.48
N VAL A 195 1.39 -10.59 -11.50
CA VAL A 195 -0.04 -10.40 -11.76
C VAL A 195 -0.36 -8.98 -12.23
N ALA A 196 0.35 -7.97 -11.75
CA ALA A 196 0.01 -6.58 -12.03
C ALA A 196 0.23 -6.21 -13.50
N PHE A 197 1.31 -6.67 -14.16
CA PHE A 197 1.56 -6.34 -15.57
C PHE A 197 0.41 -6.70 -16.52
N PRO A 198 -0.03 -7.97 -16.64
CA PRO A 198 -1.14 -8.31 -17.52
C PRO A 198 -2.45 -7.63 -17.09
N MET A 199 -2.68 -7.46 -15.78
CA MET A 199 -3.88 -6.74 -15.30
C MET A 199 -3.86 -5.25 -15.66
N ILE A 200 -2.68 -4.62 -15.75
CA ILE A 200 -2.54 -3.23 -16.24
C ILE A 200 -2.95 -3.16 -17.70
N LEU A 201 -2.48 -4.08 -18.54
CA LEU A 201 -2.85 -4.14 -19.96
C LEU A 201 -4.35 -4.38 -20.14
N GLU A 202 -4.96 -5.18 -19.27
CA GLU A 202 -6.41 -5.43 -19.22
C GLU A 202 -7.23 -4.28 -18.61
N LYS A 203 -6.59 -3.18 -18.19
CA LYS A 203 -7.22 -2.05 -17.46
C LYS A 203 -7.92 -2.46 -16.14
N LYS A 204 -7.49 -3.56 -15.53
CA LYS A 204 -7.95 -4.05 -14.22
C LYS A 204 -7.01 -3.67 -13.07
N ALA A 205 -5.82 -3.18 -13.39
CA ALA A 205 -4.86 -2.64 -12.46
C ALA A 205 -4.20 -1.38 -13.04
N ALA A 206 -3.53 -0.60 -12.19
CA ALA A 206 -2.70 0.52 -12.61
C ALA A 206 -1.57 0.77 -11.62
N LEU A 207 -0.54 1.46 -12.11
CA LEU A 207 0.42 2.15 -11.26
C LEU A 207 0.16 3.66 -11.33
N HIS A 208 -0.23 4.25 -10.20
CA HIS A 208 -0.22 5.71 -10.04
C HIS A 208 1.15 6.13 -9.52
N VAL A 209 1.86 6.95 -10.28
CA VAL A 209 3.25 7.31 -9.98
C VAL A 209 3.43 8.83 -9.98
N LEU A 210 4.04 9.33 -8.91
CA LEU A 210 4.63 10.67 -8.88
C LEU A 210 6.11 10.55 -9.14
N TYR A 211 6.64 11.36 -10.06
CA TYR A 211 8.05 11.46 -10.39
C TYR A 211 8.59 12.81 -9.93
N ASN A 212 9.87 12.82 -9.55
CA ASN A 212 10.72 14.00 -9.65
C ASN A 212 11.65 13.78 -10.84
N ASN A 213 11.50 14.58 -11.90
CA ASN A 213 12.08 14.29 -13.21
C ASN A 213 11.63 12.92 -13.74
N GLU A 214 12.56 11.96 -13.81
CA GLU A 214 12.34 10.58 -14.25
C GLU A 214 12.34 9.58 -13.08
N THR A 215 12.66 10.04 -11.86
CA THR A 215 12.75 9.19 -10.68
C THR A 215 11.39 9.09 -10.00
N PRO A 216 10.81 7.88 -9.84
CA PRO A 216 9.60 7.69 -9.06
C PRO A 216 9.82 8.05 -7.58
N ILE A 217 8.99 8.92 -7.02
CA ILE A 217 9.05 9.33 -5.60
C ILE A 217 7.81 8.88 -4.82
N SER A 218 6.76 8.45 -5.51
CA SER A 218 5.61 7.75 -4.92
C SER A 218 5.00 6.81 -5.94
N ILE A 219 4.67 5.59 -5.51
CA ILE A 219 4.07 4.56 -6.35
C ILE A 219 2.89 3.95 -5.60
N ARG A 220 1.76 3.80 -6.29
CA ARG A 220 0.58 3.08 -5.80
C ARG A 220 0.17 2.01 -6.79
N LEU A 221 -0.01 0.79 -6.31
CA LEU A 221 -0.67 -0.29 -7.04
C LEU A 221 -2.18 -0.22 -6.77
N LEU A 222 -2.93 -0.03 -7.83
CA LEU A 222 -4.39 0.06 -7.81
C LEU A 222 -4.99 -1.13 -8.54
N TYR A 223 -6.17 -1.56 -8.11
CA TYR A 223 -7.05 -2.44 -8.88
C TYR A 223 -8.38 -1.77 -9.16
N PHE A 224 -9.04 -2.17 -10.25
CA PHE A 224 -10.30 -1.58 -10.69
C PHE A 224 -11.38 -2.64 -10.87
N SER A 225 -12.56 -2.33 -10.38
CA SER A 225 -13.83 -2.87 -10.89
C SER A 225 -14.51 -1.81 -11.73
N ASP A 226 -15.74 -2.04 -12.19
CA ASP A 226 -16.46 -1.03 -12.99
C ASP A 226 -16.71 0.29 -12.24
N THR A 227 -16.82 0.23 -10.91
CA THR A 227 -17.25 1.40 -10.11
C THR A 227 -16.32 1.73 -8.94
N ILE A 228 -15.32 0.89 -8.67
CA ILE A 228 -14.46 0.96 -7.47
C ILE A 228 -12.99 0.94 -7.86
N ILE A 229 -12.24 1.88 -7.29
CA ILE A 229 -10.77 1.87 -7.22
C ILE A 229 -10.36 1.26 -5.88
N PHE A 230 -9.56 0.19 -5.91
CA PHE A 230 -8.97 -0.41 -4.72
C PHE A 230 -7.51 0.01 -4.58
N ASP A 231 -7.18 0.82 -3.56
CA ASP A 231 -5.81 1.21 -3.22
C ASP A 231 -5.12 0.07 -2.46
N ALA A 232 -4.36 -0.76 -3.19
CA ALA A 232 -3.90 -2.05 -2.70
C ALA A 232 -2.56 -1.98 -1.96
N ILE A 233 -1.59 -1.27 -2.54
CA ILE A 233 -0.24 -1.07 -2.00
C ILE A 233 0.21 0.34 -2.35
N THR A 234 0.67 1.10 -1.37
CA THR A 234 1.15 2.48 -1.57
C THR A 234 2.51 2.65 -0.89
N VAL A 235 3.43 3.34 -1.56
CA VAL A 235 4.71 3.78 -0.99
C VAL A 235 5.09 5.19 -1.48
N PHE A 236 5.97 5.83 -0.71
CA PHE A 236 6.62 7.07 -1.08
C PHE A 236 8.05 7.08 -0.56
N ASP A 237 8.91 7.86 -1.20
CA ASP A 237 10.28 8.09 -0.77
C ASP A 237 10.31 8.96 0.49
N ILE A 238 10.90 8.42 1.56
CA ILE A 238 10.95 9.04 2.88
C ILE A 238 11.87 10.26 2.94
N ASP A 239 12.76 10.44 1.96
CA ASP A 239 13.61 11.64 1.86
C ASP A 239 12.77 12.90 1.61
N TYR A 240 11.56 12.75 1.05
CA TYR A 240 10.60 13.83 0.84
C TYR A 240 9.64 14.03 2.03
N SER A 241 9.93 13.43 3.19
CA SER A 241 9.01 13.44 4.34
C SER A 241 8.65 14.86 4.83
N LYS A 242 9.60 15.81 4.81
CA LYS A 242 9.35 17.22 5.18
C LYS A 242 8.41 17.96 4.23
N PHE A 243 8.35 17.52 2.96
CA PHE A 243 7.36 17.98 1.98
C PHE A 243 5.99 17.30 2.15
N HIS A 244 5.85 16.39 3.12
CA HIS A 244 4.63 15.62 3.35
C HIS A 244 4.15 14.87 2.11
N ILE A 245 5.08 14.28 1.34
CA ILE A 245 4.79 13.58 0.07
C ILE A 245 3.66 12.54 0.21
N GLY A 246 3.54 11.87 1.35
CA GLY A 246 2.44 10.95 1.62
C GLY A 246 1.07 11.61 1.47
N LYS A 247 0.87 12.80 2.03
CA LYS A 247 -0.41 13.56 1.90
C LYS A 247 -0.60 14.09 0.49
N VAL A 248 0.46 14.64 -0.12
CA VAL A 248 0.41 15.17 -1.49
C VAL A 248 0.05 14.05 -2.49
N SER A 249 0.60 12.85 -2.32
CA SER A 249 0.27 11.69 -3.16
C SER A 249 -1.19 11.25 -3.03
N ILE A 250 -1.79 11.34 -1.83
CA ILE A 250 -3.22 11.06 -1.64
C ILE A 250 -4.03 12.12 -2.38
N MET A 251 -3.71 13.41 -2.23
CA MET A 251 -4.42 14.49 -2.94
C MET A 251 -4.39 14.28 -4.45
N LYS A 252 -3.21 14.00 -5.03
CA LYS A 252 -3.05 13.75 -6.47
C LYS A 252 -3.89 12.57 -6.94
N MET A 253 -3.84 11.45 -6.21
CA MET A 253 -4.64 10.27 -6.52
C MET A 253 -6.15 10.55 -6.45
N LEU A 254 -6.60 11.31 -5.45
CA LEU A 254 -8.01 11.71 -5.33
C LEU A 254 -8.41 12.72 -6.41
N GLU A 255 -7.56 13.69 -6.75
CA GLU A 255 -7.78 14.62 -7.88
C GLU A 255 -8.00 13.85 -9.20
N TRP A 256 -7.23 12.78 -9.42
CA TRP A 256 -7.44 11.88 -10.57
C TRP A 256 -8.75 11.09 -10.44
N SER A 257 -9.01 10.51 -9.26
CA SER A 257 -10.21 9.70 -8.98
C SER A 257 -11.50 10.47 -9.22
N PHE A 258 -11.62 11.70 -8.70
CA PHE A 258 -12.82 12.53 -8.85
C PHE A 258 -13.08 13.00 -10.29
N LYS A 259 -12.08 12.89 -11.19
CA LYS A 259 -12.23 13.18 -12.63
C LYS A 259 -12.54 11.92 -13.46
N SER A 260 -12.53 10.75 -12.83
CA SER A 260 -12.83 9.47 -13.47
C SER A 260 -14.30 9.08 -13.28
N ASP A 261 -14.75 8.04 -13.96
CA ASP A 261 -16.11 7.51 -13.81
C ASP A 261 -16.31 6.61 -12.58
N TYR A 262 -15.24 6.37 -11.80
CA TYR A 262 -15.32 5.55 -10.60
C TYR A 262 -16.03 6.30 -9.47
N THR A 263 -16.89 5.60 -8.75
CA THR A 263 -17.78 6.20 -7.73
C THR A 263 -17.32 5.92 -6.31
N ILE A 264 -16.41 4.95 -6.13
CA ILE A 264 -15.87 4.56 -4.83
C ILE A 264 -14.34 4.53 -4.93
N PHE A 265 -13.69 5.21 -4.00
CA PHE A 265 -12.25 5.06 -3.74
C PHE A 265 -12.07 4.30 -2.43
N ASP A 266 -11.61 3.05 -2.50
CA ASP A 266 -11.47 2.17 -1.35
C ASP A 266 -9.99 2.07 -0.92
N PHE A 267 -9.66 2.60 0.26
CA PHE A 267 -8.34 2.49 0.86
C PHE A 267 -8.01 1.05 1.33
N SER A 268 -8.96 0.13 1.22
CA SER A 268 -8.86 -1.28 1.59
C SER A 268 -8.51 -1.51 3.06
N LYS A 269 -8.29 -2.78 3.41
CA LYS A 269 -8.16 -3.29 4.78
C LYS A 269 -6.95 -2.75 5.54
N GLY A 270 -7.10 -2.67 6.85
CA GLY A 270 -6.04 -2.33 7.81
C GLY A 270 -6.15 -0.90 8.31
N TYR A 271 -5.87 -0.71 9.60
CA TYR A 271 -5.93 0.58 10.26
C TYR A 271 -4.64 1.37 10.07
N PHE A 272 -4.78 2.58 9.54
CA PHE A 272 -3.77 3.64 9.57
C PHE A 272 -4.51 4.96 9.77
N ASP A 273 -4.00 5.86 10.61
CA ASP A 273 -4.68 7.11 10.98
C ASP A 273 -5.08 7.96 9.76
N TYR A 274 -4.28 7.91 8.69
CA TYR A 274 -4.62 8.61 7.45
C TYR A 274 -5.86 8.02 6.77
N LYS A 275 -6.08 6.70 6.79
CA LYS A 275 -7.27 6.12 6.15
C LYS A 275 -8.54 6.63 6.79
N GLU A 276 -8.56 6.67 8.13
CA GLU A 276 -9.70 7.20 8.89
C GLU A 276 -9.90 8.70 8.65
N SER A 277 -8.82 9.47 8.56
CA SER A 277 -8.89 10.92 8.31
C SER A 277 -9.36 11.27 6.89
N TRP A 278 -9.10 10.42 5.90
CA TRP A 278 -9.40 10.67 4.49
C TRP A 278 -10.67 9.92 4.01
N SER A 279 -11.21 8.97 4.77
CA SER A 279 -12.45 8.27 4.40
C SER A 279 -13.70 8.98 4.90
N ASP A 280 -14.81 8.82 4.18
CA ASP A 280 -16.15 9.19 4.67
C ASP A 280 -16.94 8.01 5.25
N LEU A 281 -16.46 6.78 5.00
CA LEU A 281 -17.08 5.55 5.46
C LEU A 281 -16.04 4.54 5.94
N LYS A 282 -16.29 3.99 7.13
CA LYS A 282 -15.57 2.85 7.72
C LYS A 282 -16.47 1.62 7.66
N TYR A 283 -15.92 0.50 7.21
CA TYR A 283 -16.66 -0.76 7.09
C TYR A 283 -15.83 -1.92 7.62
N ASP A 284 -16.46 -3.08 7.81
CA ASP A 284 -15.76 -4.30 8.20
C ASP A 284 -15.47 -5.18 6.98
N PHE A 285 -14.24 -5.68 6.87
CA PHE A 285 -13.99 -6.89 6.09
C PHE A 285 -14.50 -8.09 6.87
N GLU A 286 -15.21 -8.97 6.18
CA GLU A 286 -15.77 -10.19 6.74
C GLU A 286 -15.13 -11.40 6.07
N TYR A 287 -14.97 -12.48 6.85
CA TYR A 287 -14.81 -13.81 6.30
C TYR A 287 -16.15 -14.53 6.37
N HIS A 288 -16.55 -15.14 5.25
CA HIS A 288 -17.80 -15.89 5.15
C HIS A 288 -17.51 -17.38 5.16
N VAL A 289 -18.10 -18.10 6.11
CA VAL A 289 -17.97 -19.55 6.23
C VAL A 289 -19.29 -20.22 5.87
N TYR A 290 -19.36 -20.78 4.66
CA TYR A 290 -20.51 -21.58 4.23
C TYR A 290 -20.32 -23.05 4.60
N TYR A 291 -21.40 -23.70 5.03
CA TYR A 291 -21.35 -25.11 5.41
C TYR A 291 -22.72 -25.78 5.26
N ASP A 292 -22.67 -27.10 5.07
CA ASP A 292 -23.85 -27.95 5.11
C ASP A 292 -24.26 -28.26 6.57
N ALA A 293 -25.40 -27.72 6.99
CA ALA A 293 -25.96 -27.90 8.33
C ALA A 293 -26.56 -29.29 8.59
N LYS A 294 -26.57 -30.21 7.61
CA LYS A 294 -26.87 -31.63 7.84
C LYS A 294 -25.62 -32.46 8.09
N SER A 295 -24.43 -31.93 7.79
CA SER A 295 -23.18 -32.66 7.86
C SER A 295 -22.43 -32.30 9.15
N LEU A 296 -22.38 -33.23 10.11
CA LEU A 296 -21.67 -33.03 11.38
C LEU A 296 -20.20 -32.60 11.17
N LYS A 297 -19.52 -33.23 10.21
CA LYS A 297 -18.16 -32.86 9.79
C LYS A 297 -18.07 -31.39 9.35
N SER A 298 -19.03 -30.94 8.55
CA SER A 298 -19.06 -29.57 8.02
C SER A 298 -19.36 -28.55 9.13
N ILE A 299 -20.27 -28.90 10.06
CA ILE A 299 -20.60 -28.08 11.23
C ILE A 299 -19.38 -27.89 12.13
N ILE A 300 -18.69 -28.97 12.50
CA ILE A 300 -17.49 -28.92 13.34
C ILE A 300 -16.41 -28.07 12.67
N THR A 301 -16.18 -28.29 11.37
CA THR A 301 -15.19 -27.52 10.59
C THR A 301 -15.53 -26.03 10.56
N ALA A 302 -16.79 -25.67 10.30
CA ALA A 302 -17.23 -24.28 10.26
C ALA A 302 -17.13 -23.58 11.62
N ASN A 303 -17.48 -24.29 12.71
CA ASN A 303 -17.33 -23.77 14.06
C ASN A 303 -15.86 -23.59 14.44
N PHE A 304 -14.99 -24.55 14.12
CA PHE A 304 -13.54 -24.43 14.33
C PHE A 304 -12.96 -23.21 13.63
N ILE A 305 -13.21 -23.06 12.32
CA ILE A 305 -12.77 -21.90 11.53
C ILE A 305 -13.30 -20.60 12.15
N SER A 306 -14.59 -20.57 12.49
CA SER A 306 -15.21 -19.39 13.09
C SER A 306 -14.59 -19.01 14.43
N SER A 307 -14.35 -19.97 15.32
CA SER A 307 -13.75 -19.71 16.62
C SER A 307 -12.30 -19.26 16.48
N PHE A 308 -11.53 -19.88 15.58
CA PHE A 308 -10.15 -19.51 15.30
C PHE A 308 -10.02 -18.05 14.84
N PHE A 309 -10.83 -17.62 13.87
CA PHE A 309 -10.76 -16.25 13.36
C PHE A 309 -11.35 -15.21 14.31
N LYS A 310 -12.36 -15.57 15.13
CA LYS A 310 -12.85 -14.73 16.22
C LYS A 310 -11.78 -14.54 17.30
N LEU A 311 -11.06 -15.61 17.67
CA LEU A 311 -9.95 -15.52 18.61
C LEU A 311 -8.83 -14.63 18.06
N LYS A 312 -8.44 -14.81 16.79
CA LYS A 312 -7.47 -13.92 16.13
C LYS A 312 -7.90 -12.45 16.15
N GLN A 313 -9.18 -12.17 15.86
CA GLN A 313 -9.72 -10.82 15.93
C GLN A 313 -9.64 -10.26 17.35
N TYR A 314 -10.11 -11.02 18.34
CA TYR A 314 -10.05 -10.64 19.75
C TYR A 314 -8.63 -10.31 20.24
N LEU A 315 -7.65 -11.15 19.89
CA LEU A 315 -6.24 -10.92 20.25
C LEU A 315 -5.68 -9.65 19.60
N ARG A 316 -6.07 -9.37 18.36
CA ARG A 316 -5.69 -8.15 17.63
C ARG A 316 -6.31 -6.90 18.26
N ASP A 317 -7.58 -6.96 18.65
CA ASP A 317 -8.28 -5.83 19.30
C ASP A 317 -7.66 -5.51 20.68
N LYS A 318 -7.02 -6.49 21.32
CA LYS A 318 -6.22 -6.31 22.55
C LYS A 318 -4.79 -5.81 22.32
N GLU A 319 -4.43 -5.47 21.08
CA GLU A 319 -3.09 -5.03 20.67
C GLU A 319 -1.94 -5.96 21.09
N THR A 320 -2.22 -7.25 21.31
CA THR A 320 -1.21 -8.24 21.76
C THR A 320 -0.03 -8.35 20.79
N ASN A 321 -0.28 -8.13 19.50
CA ASN A 321 0.75 -8.08 18.46
C ASN A 321 1.78 -6.96 18.68
N LYS A 322 1.38 -5.77 19.16
CA LYS A 322 2.32 -4.66 19.43
C LYS A 322 3.30 -5.05 20.55
N LYS A 323 2.80 -5.70 21.61
CA LYS A 323 3.60 -6.17 22.74
C LYS A 323 4.60 -7.26 22.32
N LEU A 324 4.15 -8.21 21.48
CA LEU A 324 5.02 -9.25 20.91
C LEU A 324 6.09 -8.68 19.97
N HIS A 325 5.74 -7.69 19.14
CA HIS A 325 6.69 -7.03 18.25
C HIS A 325 7.76 -6.26 19.02
N GLN A 326 7.41 -5.54 20.09
CA GLN A 326 8.38 -4.87 20.96
C GLN A 326 9.39 -5.86 21.57
N ILE A 327 8.92 -7.01 22.04
CA ILE A 327 9.77 -8.04 22.64
C ILE A 327 10.67 -8.71 21.58
N THR A 328 10.11 -9.10 20.45
CA THR A 328 10.89 -9.74 19.37
C THR A 328 11.88 -8.80 18.72
N PHE A 329 11.57 -7.51 18.62
CA PHE A 329 12.50 -6.48 18.14
C PHE A 329 13.71 -6.32 19.06
N LEU A 330 13.49 -6.26 20.38
CA LEU A 330 14.58 -6.21 21.36
C LEU A 330 15.51 -7.44 21.28
N LEU A 331 14.97 -8.60 20.92
CA LEU A 331 15.71 -9.85 20.76
C LEU A 331 16.42 -9.97 19.39
N LYS A 332 15.92 -9.29 18.36
CA LYS A 332 16.48 -9.30 16.99
C LYS A 332 17.47 -8.17 16.72
N LYS A 333 17.87 -7.42 17.75
CA LYS A 333 18.88 -6.36 17.66
C LYS A 333 20.27 -6.98 17.44
N GLU A 334 20.47 -7.64 16.30
CA GLU A 334 21.79 -7.74 15.70
C GLU A 334 22.21 -6.30 15.34
N LYS A 335 23.45 -5.95 15.66
CA LYS A 335 24.04 -4.67 15.29
C LYS A 335 24.02 -4.58 13.75
N SER A 336 23.10 -3.80 13.18
CA SER A 336 23.24 -3.40 11.79
C SER A 336 24.50 -2.55 11.69
N ASN A 337 25.55 -3.09 11.07
CA ASN A 337 26.82 -2.40 10.81
C ASN A 337 26.71 -1.34 9.70
N THR A 338 25.55 -0.73 9.51
CA THR A 338 25.45 0.52 8.75
C THR A 338 25.83 1.64 9.70
N SER A 339 27.08 2.08 9.63
CA SER A 339 27.52 3.33 10.23
C SER A 339 26.72 4.46 9.58
N GLU A 340 25.57 4.84 10.18
CA GLU A 340 24.92 6.11 9.87
C GLU A 340 25.90 7.21 10.27
N ILE A 341 26.33 8.00 9.28
CA ILE A 341 27.14 9.19 9.56
C ILE A 341 26.16 10.22 10.13
N ASP A 342 26.19 10.43 11.43
CA ASP A 342 25.42 11.48 12.07
C ASP A 342 25.97 12.85 11.63
N LEU A 343 25.08 13.69 11.09
CA LEU A 343 25.41 15.03 10.63
C LEU A 343 24.71 16.10 11.48
N ALA A 344 25.47 17.06 11.98
CA ALA A 344 24.93 18.29 12.57
C ALA A 344 25.01 19.44 11.57
N ILE A 345 23.95 20.25 11.53
CA ILE A 345 24.02 21.60 10.96
C ILE A 345 24.90 22.45 11.90
N ILE A 346 25.89 23.12 11.33
CA ILE A 346 26.78 24.03 12.06
C ILE A 346 26.65 25.45 11.51
N ASP A 347 26.90 26.44 12.36
CA ASP A 347 26.90 27.84 11.95
C ASP A 347 28.06 28.06 10.96
N GLU A 348 27.79 28.63 9.79
CA GLU A 348 28.79 28.92 8.76
C GLU A 348 29.95 29.76 9.29
N LYS A 349 29.72 30.60 10.30
CA LYS A 349 30.77 31.40 10.93
C LYS A 349 31.79 30.57 11.71
N THR A 350 31.47 29.33 12.05
CA THR A 350 32.37 28.44 12.81
C THR A 350 33.42 27.76 11.95
N ILE A 351 33.28 27.79 10.62
CA ILE A 351 34.22 27.18 9.68
C ILE A 351 34.54 28.12 8.53
N SER A 352 35.83 28.43 8.36
CA SER A 352 36.33 29.18 7.20
C SER A 352 36.81 28.22 6.12
N TYR A 353 36.27 28.35 4.91
CA TYR A 353 36.68 27.58 3.73
C TYR A 353 36.82 28.50 2.51
N THR A 354 37.60 28.06 1.53
CA THR A 354 37.77 28.75 0.24
C THR A 354 37.16 27.93 -0.89
N GLU A 355 36.84 28.54 -2.03
CA GLU A 355 36.23 27.84 -3.17
C GLU A 355 37.10 26.67 -3.66
N ASN A 356 38.43 26.79 -3.57
CA ASN A 356 39.39 25.75 -3.96
C ASN A 356 39.32 24.49 -3.06
N MET A 357 38.71 24.59 -1.88
CA MET A 357 38.51 23.48 -0.95
C MET A 357 37.23 22.68 -1.26
N LEU A 358 36.37 23.18 -2.15
CA LEU A 358 35.08 22.59 -2.46
C LEU A 358 35.21 21.56 -3.59
N ILE A 359 34.93 20.30 -3.26
CA ILE A 359 34.81 19.23 -4.25
C ILE A 359 33.34 18.98 -4.49
N LYS A 360 32.86 19.23 -5.70
CA LYS A 360 31.47 18.97 -6.07
C LYS A 360 31.16 17.48 -5.96
N ILE A 361 30.05 17.17 -5.29
CA ILE A 361 29.55 15.81 -5.09
C ILE A 361 28.32 15.59 -5.97
N ASN A 362 28.18 14.38 -6.50
CA ASN A 362 26.91 13.90 -7.06
C ASN A 362 26.05 13.29 -5.94
N GLY A 363 24.90 13.89 -5.64
CA GLY A 363 23.97 13.39 -4.62
C GLY A 363 23.28 12.06 -4.94
N GLU A 364 23.40 11.59 -6.19
CA GLU A 364 22.90 10.27 -6.60
C GLU A 364 23.95 9.15 -6.45
N ASP A 365 25.20 9.49 -6.09
CA ASP A 365 26.21 8.50 -5.73
C ASP A 365 25.84 7.83 -4.40
N VAL A 366 25.89 6.49 -4.37
CA VAL A 366 25.59 5.67 -3.20
C VAL A 366 26.41 6.08 -1.98
N ASN A 367 27.66 6.52 -2.18
CA ASN A 367 28.54 6.97 -1.10
C ASN A 367 28.05 8.25 -0.42
N TYR A 368 27.13 8.99 -1.05
CA TYR A 368 26.61 10.28 -0.57
C TYR A 368 25.09 10.29 -0.43
N ALA A 369 24.43 9.14 -0.58
CA ALA A 369 22.97 9.03 -0.49
C ALA A 369 22.41 9.54 0.85
N PHE A 370 23.18 9.47 1.95
CA PHE A 370 22.80 9.99 3.26
C PHE A 370 22.56 11.52 3.27
N LEU A 371 23.15 12.28 2.32
CA LEU A 371 22.94 13.73 2.20
C LEU A 371 21.58 14.10 1.61
N LYS A 372 20.91 13.18 0.91
CA LYS A 372 19.69 13.46 0.12
C LYS A 372 18.58 14.05 0.99
N LYS A 373 18.33 13.45 2.15
CA LYS A 373 17.37 13.96 3.14
C LYS A 373 17.70 15.37 3.62
N HIS A 374 18.96 15.63 3.96
CA HIS A 374 19.39 16.96 4.41
C HIS A 374 19.27 18.01 3.30
N ALA A 375 19.61 17.64 2.06
CA ALA A 375 19.47 18.51 0.90
C ALA A 375 18.01 18.88 0.64
N TYR A 376 17.10 17.91 0.72
CA TYR A 376 15.67 18.17 0.54
C TYR A 376 15.09 18.98 1.70
N ASP A 377 15.56 18.72 2.92
CA ASP A 377 15.20 19.52 4.09
C ASP A 377 15.62 20.99 3.95
N PHE A 378 16.79 21.24 3.37
CA PHE A 378 17.28 22.57 3.01
C PHE A 378 16.36 23.22 1.97
N LEU A 379 16.06 22.54 0.85
CA LEU A 379 15.14 23.05 -0.18
C LEU A 379 13.76 23.39 0.40
N PHE A 380 13.25 22.57 1.32
CA PHE A 380 11.98 22.85 1.98
C PHE A 380 12.03 24.16 2.77
N LEU A 381 13.10 24.41 3.52
CA LEU A 381 13.25 25.59 4.36
C LEU A 381 13.45 26.86 3.53
N THR A 382 14.23 26.78 2.46
CA THR A 382 14.61 27.94 1.63
C THR A 382 13.62 28.22 0.50
N SER A 383 12.75 27.25 0.16
CA SER A 383 11.84 27.32 -0.99
C SER A 383 12.55 27.34 -2.34
N GLU A 384 13.79 26.85 -2.40
CA GLU A 384 14.59 26.85 -3.63
C GLU A 384 14.32 25.62 -4.49
N HIS A 385 14.62 25.73 -5.77
CA HIS A 385 14.41 24.65 -6.74
C HIS A 385 15.60 23.68 -6.72
N VAL A 386 15.33 22.39 -6.91
CA VAL A 386 16.36 21.33 -6.93
C VAL A 386 17.40 21.53 -8.03
N ASP A 387 17.05 22.19 -9.13
CA ASP A 387 17.98 22.46 -10.23
C ASP A 387 19.07 23.48 -9.83
N ASP A 388 18.82 24.30 -8.79
CA ASP A 388 19.80 25.24 -8.24
C ASP A 388 20.68 24.60 -7.15
N LEU A 389 20.36 23.37 -6.72
CA LEU A 389 21.04 22.67 -5.64
C LEU A 389 22.43 22.17 -6.07
N LYS A 390 23.43 22.48 -5.26
CA LYS A 390 24.79 21.97 -5.40
C LYS A 390 25.27 21.40 -4.06
N LEU A 391 25.90 20.24 -4.13
CA LEU A 391 26.49 19.57 -2.98
C LEU A 391 28.02 19.59 -3.12
N PHE A 392 28.72 19.86 -2.03
CA PHE A 392 30.17 19.83 -2.00
C PHE A 392 30.70 19.12 -0.75
N LYS A 393 31.83 18.44 -0.88
CA LYS A 393 32.70 18.05 0.24
C LYS A 393 33.68 19.18 0.47
N ILE A 394 33.85 19.58 1.72
CA ILE A 394 34.87 20.57 2.07
C ILE A 394 36.12 19.83 2.55
N ASN A 395 37.22 20.01 1.82
CA ASN A 395 38.51 19.40 2.14
C ASN A 395 39.41 20.37 2.92
N GLY A 396 40.38 19.81 3.66
CA GLY A 396 41.44 20.60 4.30
C GLY A 396 41.02 21.30 5.60
N ILE A 397 39.95 20.84 6.26
CA ILE A 397 39.42 21.43 7.51
C ILE A 397 39.21 20.34 8.56
N ASN A 398 39.87 20.49 9.73
CA ASN A 398 39.70 19.71 10.96
C ASN A 398 39.79 18.18 10.80
N THR A 399 39.52 17.44 11.89
CA THR A 399 39.45 15.96 11.91
C THR A 399 38.14 15.41 11.33
N ASN A 400 37.08 16.21 11.28
CA ASN A 400 35.74 15.78 10.89
C ASN A 400 35.46 16.11 9.43
N THR A 401 34.62 15.31 8.77
CA THR A 401 34.23 15.55 7.38
C THR A 401 33.10 16.58 7.32
N HIS A 402 33.25 17.57 6.44
CA HIS A 402 32.26 18.64 6.26
C HIS A 402 31.66 18.61 4.87
N TYR A 403 30.38 18.96 4.79
CA TYR A 403 29.62 19.04 3.55
C TYR A 403 28.92 20.40 3.45
N LEU A 404 28.91 20.99 2.25
CA LEU A 404 28.18 22.21 1.95
C LEU A 404 26.99 21.86 1.07
N ILE A 405 25.80 22.26 1.50
CA ILE A 405 24.60 22.29 0.68
C ILE A 405 24.39 23.74 0.26
N LYS A 406 24.40 24.01 -1.04
CA LYS A 406 24.30 25.35 -1.60
C LYS A 406 23.15 25.43 -2.59
N GLY A 407 22.23 26.35 -2.37
CA GLY A 407 21.22 26.74 -3.34
C GLY A 407 21.68 27.93 -4.19
N LYS A 408 20.71 28.55 -4.85
CA LYS A 408 20.84 29.84 -5.53
C LYS A 408 21.13 30.99 -4.57
N ASN A 409 20.40 31.05 -3.45
CA ASN A 409 20.44 32.20 -2.54
C ASN A 409 20.92 31.86 -1.13
N ASN A 410 20.72 30.63 -0.68
CA ASN A 410 21.09 30.19 0.67
C ASN A 410 22.11 29.06 0.60
N GLN A 411 22.78 28.80 1.72
CA GLN A 411 23.60 27.62 1.90
C GLN A 411 23.53 27.15 3.35
N VAL A 412 24.06 25.95 3.62
CA VAL A 412 24.21 25.41 4.97
C VAL A 412 25.38 24.42 4.98
N VAL A 413 26.15 24.42 6.07
CA VAL A 413 27.24 23.48 6.29
C VAL A 413 26.81 22.39 7.26
N LEU A 414 27.12 21.15 6.91
CA LEU A 414 26.95 19.96 7.73
C LEU A 414 28.34 19.45 8.16
N SER A 415 28.45 18.99 9.41
CA SER A 415 29.65 18.35 9.94
C SER A 415 29.34 16.95 10.44
N SER A 416 30.22 15.98 10.14
CA SER A 416 30.16 14.65 10.74
C SER A 416 30.40 14.73 12.24
N ILE A 417 29.48 14.19 13.01
CA ILE A 417 29.64 13.99 14.45
C ILE A 417 30.30 12.62 14.60
N ASN A 418 31.55 12.58 15.07
CA ASN A 418 32.16 11.31 15.42
C ASN A 418 31.38 10.69 16.58
N SER A 419 30.86 9.48 16.41
CA SER A 419 30.35 8.63 17.49
C SER A 419 31.48 8.09 18.34
#